data_AF-A0A1M7QVD8-F1
#
_entry.id   AF-A0A1M7QVD8-F1
#
_cell.length_a   1.000
_cell.length_b   1.000
_cell.length_c   1.000
_cell.angle_alpha   90.00
_cell.angle_beta   90.00
_cell.angle_gamma   90.00
#
_symmetry.space_group_name_H-M   'P 1'
#
loop_
_entity.id
_entity.type
_entity.pdbx_description
1 polymer ?
#
loop_
_entity_poly.entity_id
_entity_poly.type
_entity_poly.pdbx_seq_one_letter_code
_entity_poly.pdbx_strand_id
1 'polypeptide(L)'
;MQQQKRNARDAVSVVRAWWTWLNDVVALGNDALYPSWNVLPGAQAQPQEEVCDVDGDCDASMPAHTSIDELRRFIRSAFTLVESEALQQRPDRSLDGVVLLIADPDHYGAEVQAQIDRLVDHVFRADDLLFVEFPDGELDQNLGLCRGIPRRQDRHQGGCVGIDSDKLRARPLAIREKLDAAIVKRLGRLLELWKQPPLPDGLGSTALIDLRRRLDVEAQKKANKPMLERDAPYQALLQQELSLSADYTASLKDVRDKRSISMARRIASQVRKDAEASADPRHAYIASVGASHIDKMEAELKRKNIDHVLVLCHVDSDVKNEVCSARPQV
;
A
#
# COMPACT_ATOMS: atom_id res chain seq x y z
N MET A 1 12.99 -33.67 35.01
CA MET A 1 12.17 -34.35 33.99
C MET A 1 10.71 -33.87 33.91
N GLN A 2 10.02 -33.53 35.01
CA GLN A 2 8.61 -33.08 34.95
C GLN A 2 8.41 -31.66 34.38
N GLN A 3 9.35 -30.73 34.60
CA GLN A 3 9.30 -29.36 34.04
C GLN A 3 9.37 -29.33 32.50
N GLN A 4 10.23 -30.17 31.90
CA GLN A 4 10.35 -30.30 30.44
C GLN A 4 9.07 -30.87 29.80
N LYS A 5 8.35 -31.77 30.49
CA LYS A 5 7.08 -32.32 30.01
C LYS A 5 5.92 -31.31 30.08
N ARG A 6 5.95 -30.35 31.03
CA ARG A 6 4.98 -29.24 31.09
C ARG A 6 5.22 -28.22 29.98
N ASN A 7 6.46 -27.77 29.79
CA ASN A 7 6.80 -26.80 28.72
C ASN A 7 6.49 -27.34 27.31
N ALA A 8 6.67 -28.65 27.08
CA ALA A 8 6.28 -29.28 25.82
C ALA A 8 4.76 -29.36 25.62
N ARG A 9 3.97 -29.50 26.69
CA ARG A 9 2.50 -29.51 26.62
C ARG A 9 1.93 -28.11 26.38
N ASP A 10 2.53 -27.09 26.97
CA ASP A 10 2.08 -25.70 26.81
C ASP A 10 2.39 -25.17 25.39
N ALA A 11 3.53 -25.56 24.80
CA ALA A 11 3.83 -25.27 23.40
C ALA A 11 2.83 -25.94 22.44
N VAL A 12 2.42 -27.19 22.70
CA VAL A 12 1.43 -27.92 21.90
C VAL A 12 0.04 -27.30 22.01
N SER A 13 -0.33 -26.74 23.16
CA SER A 13 -1.61 -26.05 23.39
C SER A 13 -1.73 -24.76 22.56
N VAL A 14 -0.66 -23.96 22.55
CA VAL A 14 -0.61 -22.72 21.76
C VAL A 14 -0.71 -23.06 20.27
N VAL A 15 0.09 -23.98 19.73
CA VAL A 15 0.04 -24.27 18.30
C VAL A 15 -1.30 -24.89 17.85
N ARG A 16 -2.02 -25.59 18.74
CA ARG A 16 -3.37 -26.12 18.41
C ARG A 16 -4.42 -25.04 18.26
N ALA A 17 -4.42 -24.02 19.13
CA ALA A 17 -5.30 -22.86 18.98
C ALA A 17 -4.98 -22.07 17.70
N TRP A 18 -3.72 -22.09 17.28
CA TRP A 18 -3.25 -21.43 16.06
C TRP A 18 -3.60 -22.22 14.81
N TRP A 19 -3.63 -23.55 14.90
CA TRP A 19 -4.12 -24.41 13.84
C TRP A 19 -5.62 -24.19 13.60
N THR A 20 -6.40 -23.99 14.66
CA THR A 20 -7.80 -23.58 14.52
C THR A 20 -7.89 -22.21 13.87
N TRP A 21 -7.14 -21.20 14.33
CA TRP A 21 -7.10 -19.89 13.67
C TRP A 21 -6.66 -19.97 12.21
N LEU A 22 -5.61 -20.75 11.87
CA LEU A 22 -5.10 -20.91 10.51
C LEU A 22 -6.10 -21.63 9.60
N ASN A 23 -6.81 -22.64 10.12
CA ASN A 23 -7.90 -23.27 9.38
C ASN A 23 -9.08 -22.32 9.25
N ASP A 24 -9.37 -21.47 10.23
CA ASP A 24 -10.38 -20.43 10.11
C ASP A 24 -9.94 -19.39 9.07
N VAL A 25 -8.66 -19.01 9.01
CA VAL A 25 -8.06 -18.11 7.99
C VAL A 25 -8.20 -18.68 6.59
N VAL A 26 -7.91 -19.97 6.44
CA VAL A 26 -7.93 -20.69 5.15
C VAL A 26 -9.36 -21.05 4.73
N ALA A 27 -10.23 -21.40 5.69
CA ALA A 27 -11.66 -21.68 5.45
C ALA A 27 -12.48 -20.41 5.23
N LEU A 28 -12.04 -19.27 5.77
CA LEU A 28 -12.49 -17.92 5.42
C LEU A 28 -11.81 -17.38 4.15
N GLY A 29 -11.22 -18.29 3.35
CA GLY A 29 -10.61 -18.12 2.04
C GLY A 29 -10.31 -16.68 1.63
N ASN A 30 -9.09 -16.20 1.86
CA ASN A 30 -8.54 -14.93 1.38
C ASN A 30 -9.32 -13.62 1.67
N ASP A 31 -10.59 -13.68 2.07
CA ASP A 31 -11.50 -12.52 2.12
C ASP A 31 -11.80 -12.06 3.56
N ALA A 32 -11.71 -12.90 4.60
CA ALA A 32 -12.12 -12.46 5.96
C ALA A 32 -10.99 -12.03 6.91
N LEU A 33 -9.72 -12.21 6.54
CA LEU A 33 -8.59 -11.63 7.31
C LEU A 33 -7.90 -10.47 6.61
N TYR A 34 -8.33 -10.18 5.38
CA TYR A 34 -8.12 -8.94 4.67
C TYR A 34 -9.41 -8.62 3.90
N PRO A 35 -10.35 -7.80 4.42
CA PRO A 35 -11.47 -7.30 3.63
C PRO A 35 -11.02 -6.25 2.58
N SER A 36 -9.80 -6.36 2.04
CA SER A 36 -9.29 -5.46 1.00
C SER A 36 -9.46 -6.00 -0.41
N TRP A 37 -10.23 -7.08 -0.60
CA TRP A 37 -10.76 -7.44 -1.93
C TRP A 37 -12.28 -7.51 -1.98
N ASN A 38 -12.99 -7.57 -0.85
CA ASN A 38 -14.44 -7.36 -0.77
C ASN A 38 -14.88 -6.79 0.60
N VAL A 39 -15.56 -5.64 0.58
CA VAL A 39 -16.41 -5.07 1.65
C VAL A 39 -15.73 -4.38 2.85
N LEU A 40 -14.87 -3.39 2.60
CA LEU A 40 -15.17 -2.07 3.18
C LEU A 40 -16.06 -1.35 2.15
N PRO A 41 -16.93 -0.38 2.53
CA PRO A 41 -17.46 0.53 1.54
C PRO A 41 -16.23 1.08 0.80
N GLY A 42 -16.06 0.70 -0.47
CA GLY A 42 -14.99 1.27 -1.28
C GLY A 42 -15.14 2.77 -1.23
N ALA A 43 -14.04 3.51 -1.44
CA ALA A 43 -14.16 4.92 -1.75
C ALA A 43 -15.06 5.01 -3.00
N GLN A 44 -16.31 5.38 -2.80
CA GLN A 44 -17.26 5.53 -3.88
C GLN A 44 -17.17 6.99 -4.25
N ALA A 45 -16.93 7.27 -5.53
CA ALA A 45 -17.05 8.64 -6.02
C ALA A 45 -18.39 9.19 -5.53
N GLN A 46 -18.36 10.29 -4.77
CA GLN A 46 -19.60 10.86 -4.26
C GLN A 46 -20.53 11.13 -5.46
N PRO A 47 -21.77 10.62 -5.44
CA PRO A 47 -22.73 10.93 -6.50
C PRO A 47 -22.89 12.45 -6.56
N GLN A 48 -22.90 13.01 -7.77
CA GLN A 48 -23.11 14.44 -7.96
C GLN A 48 -24.49 14.80 -7.41
N GLU A 49 -24.54 15.52 -6.29
CA GLU A 49 -25.77 16.22 -5.91
C GLU A 49 -25.91 17.42 -6.85
N GLU A 50 -26.82 17.30 -7.83
CA GLU A 50 -27.31 18.46 -8.58
C GLU A 50 -28.02 19.40 -7.59
N VAL A 51 -27.27 20.36 -7.04
CA VAL A 51 -27.86 21.46 -6.27
C VAL A 51 -28.40 22.46 -7.28
N CYS A 52 -29.66 22.29 -7.68
CA CYS A 52 -30.37 23.27 -8.48
C CYS A 52 -30.67 24.50 -7.61
N ASP A 53 -30.27 25.68 -8.05
CA ASP A 53 -30.75 26.92 -7.45
C ASP A 53 -32.25 27.06 -7.75
N VAL A 54 -33.01 27.64 -6.82
CA VAL A 54 -34.49 27.63 -6.81
C VAL A 54 -35.12 28.31 -8.05
N ASP A 55 -34.32 29.04 -8.82
CA ASP A 55 -34.73 29.80 -10.02
C ASP A 55 -34.38 29.13 -11.36
N GLY A 56 -34.00 27.86 -11.39
CA GLY A 56 -34.09 27.02 -12.60
C GLY A 56 -32.99 27.18 -13.65
N ASP A 57 -31.92 27.91 -13.36
CA ASP A 57 -30.67 27.83 -14.13
C ASP A 57 -29.75 26.79 -13.48
N CYS A 58 -29.75 25.57 -14.03
CA CYS A 58 -28.75 24.57 -13.70
C CYS A 58 -27.45 24.97 -14.41
N ASP A 59 -26.71 25.91 -13.83
CA ASP A 59 -25.34 26.14 -14.26
C ASP A 59 -24.59 24.83 -13.99
N ALA A 60 -24.20 24.12 -15.05
CA ALA A 60 -23.46 22.86 -14.98
C ALA A 60 -22.01 23.07 -14.48
N SER A 61 -21.83 24.03 -13.58
CA SER A 61 -20.59 24.26 -12.87
C SER A 61 -20.46 23.16 -11.83
N MET A 62 -19.59 22.20 -12.13
CA MET A 62 -19.13 21.22 -11.15
C MET A 62 -18.72 21.95 -9.87
N PRO A 63 -19.22 21.57 -8.67
CA PRO A 63 -18.82 22.21 -7.43
C PRO A 63 -17.29 22.16 -7.31
N ALA A 64 -16.64 23.25 -6.89
CA ALA A 64 -15.17 23.30 -6.76
C ALA A 64 -14.67 22.23 -5.79
N HIS A 65 -13.45 21.70 -6.02
CA HIS A 65 -12.84 20.73 -5.11
C HIS A 65 -12.81 21.22 -3.66
N THR A 66 -12.91 20.29 -2.71
CA THR A 66 -12.63 20.55 -1.30
C THR A 66 -11.33 21.35 -1.19
N SER A 67 -11.33 22.42 -0.40
CA SER A 67 -10.14 23.26 -0.26
C SER A 67 -9.03 22.52 0.52
N ILE A 68 -7.78 22.92 0.32
CA ILE A 68 -6.62 22.41 1.08
C ILE A 68 -6.84 22.59 2.58
N ASP A 69 -7.46 23.70 3.00
CA ASP A 69 -7.71 23.99 4.41
C ASP A 69 -8.84 23.13 4.99
N GLU A 70 -9.80 22.70 4.17
CA GLU A 70 -10.80 21.71 4.55
C GLU A 70 -10.21 20.30 4.64
N LEU A 71 -9.38 19.93 3.67
CA LEU A 71 -8.62 18.69 3.72
C LEU A 71 -7.75 18.63 4.99
N ARG A 72 -7.06 19.72 5.34
CA ARG A 72 -6.28 19.83 6.59
C ARG A 72 -7.16 19.58 7.83
N ARG A 73 -8.38 20.13 7.86
CA ARG A 73 -9.33 19.91 8.97
C ARG A 73 -9.83 18.47 9.02
N PHE A 74 -10.01 17.82 7.88
CA PHE A 74 -10.47 16.43 7.77
C PHE A 74 -9.42 15.44 8.25
N ILE A 75 -8.17 15.56 7.78
CA ILE A 75 -7.09 14.61 8.11
C ILE A 75 -6.66 14.68 9.58
N ARG A 76 -6.95 15.79 10.27
CA ARG A 76 -6.65 16.02 11.69
C ARG A 76 -5.22 15.60 12.06
N SER A 77 -5.07 14.62 12.94
CA SER A 77 -3.80 14.11 13.47
C SER A 77 -3.33 12.83 12.78
N ALA A 78 -4.07 12.30 11.80
CA ALA A 78 -3.70 11.07 11.11
C ALA A 78 -2.59 11.31 10.07
N PHE A 79 -2.62 12.48 9.42
CA PHE A 79 -1.63 12.87 8.42
C PHE A 79 -1.06 14.26 8.70
N THR A 80 0.25 14.39 8.49
CA THR A 80 0.92 15.67 8.27
C THR A 80 0.76 16.05 6.80
N LEU A 81 0.46 17.32 6.54
CA LEU A 81 0.29 17.86 5.20
C LEU A 81 1.47 18.77 4.85
N VAL A 82 2.08 18.56 3.69
CA VAL A 82 3.22 19.34 3.19
C VAL A 82 2.87 19.89 1.81
N GLU A 83 2.78 21.21 1.72
CA GLU A 83 2.46 21.93 0.48
C GLU A 83 3.74 22.33 -0.26
N SER A 84 3.69 22.29 -1.59
CA SER A 84 4.69 22.98 -2.41
C SER A 84 4.56 24.51 -2.28
N GLU A 85 5.65 25.22 -2.55
CA GLU A 85 5.67 26.69 -2.49
C GLU A 85 4.62 27.34 -3.41
N ALA A 86 4.44 26.81 -4.63
CA ALA A 86 3.43 27.31 -5.56
C ALA A 86 2.00 27.13 -5.02
N LEU A 87 1.75 26.04 -4.29
CA LEU A 87 0.44 25.77 -3.70
C LEU A 87 0.14 26.68 -2.50
N GLN A 88 1.17 27.01 -1.70
CA GLN A 88 1.05 27.98 -0.60
C GLN A 88 0.66 29.38 -1.10
N GLN A 89 1.15 29.76 -2.28
CA GLN A 89 0.89 31.06 -2.90
C GLN A 89 -0.46 31.12 -3.66
N ARG A 90 -1.13 29.97 -3.82
CA ARG A 90 -2.35 29.86 -4.62
C ARG A 90 -3.56 30.47 -3.89
N PRO A 91 -4.26 31.49 -4.45
CA PRO A 91 -5.32 32.21 -3.72
C PRO A 91 -6.61 31.42 -3.47
N ASP A 92 -7.02 30.55 -4.40
CA ASP A 92 -8.27 29.77 -4.32
C ASP A 92 -8.19 28.60 -3.33
N ARG A 93 -6.96 28.18 -2.99
CA ARG A 93 -6.65 27.03 -2.13
C ARG A 93 -7.38 25.75 -2.57
N SER A 94 -7.72 25.62 -3.85
CA SER A 94 -8.46 24.48 -4.42
C SER A 94 -7.54 23.27 -4.67
N LEU A 95 -8.11 22.05 -4.64
CA LEU A 95 -7.42 20.84 -5.12
C LEU A 95 -7.51 20.65 -6.65
N ASP A 96 -8.23 21.53 -7.36
CA ASP A 96 -8.28 21.50 -8.83
C ASP A 96 -6.87 21.62 -9.43
N GLY A 97 -6.46 20.64 -10.24
CA GLY A 97 -5.14 20.61 -10.86
C GLY A 97 -3.99 20.24 -9.93
N VAL A 98 -4.28 19.80 -8.69
CA VAL A 98 -3.26 19.45 -7.69
C VAL A 98 -2.89 17.97 -7.78
N VAL A 99 -1.59 17.68 -7.72
CA VAL A 99 -1.10 16.31 -7.51
C VAL A 99 -1.02 16.02 -6.03
N LEU A 100 -1.93 15.19 -5.53
CA LEU A 100 -1.97 14.71 -4.15
C LEU A 100 -1.18 13.41 -4.03
N LEU A 101 -0.03 13.44 -3.36
CA LEU A 101 0.78 12.26 -3.05
C LEU A 101 0.50 11.79 -1.62
N ILE A 102 -0.13 10.64 -1.47
CA ILE A 102 -0.41 10.01 -0.18
C ILE A 102 0.70 8.99 0.10
N ALA A 103 1.52 9.28 1.11
CA ALA A 103 2.62 8.43 1.54
C ALA A 103 2.09 7.25 2.37
N ASP A 104 2.14 6.06 1.78
CA ASP A 104 1.77 4.81 2.45
C ASP A 104 2.97 4.23 3.21
N PRO A 105 3.00 4.28 4.56
CA PRO A 105 4.10 3.73 5.35
C PRO A 105 4.03 2.21 5.49
N ASP A 106 2.86 1.60 5.27
CA ASP A 106 2.61 0.18 5.48
C ASP A 106 1.46 -0.31 4.58
N HIS A 107 1.83 -0.86 3.43
CA HIS A 107 0.93 -1.47 2.46
C HIS A 107 0.11 -2.66 3.00
N TYR A 108 0.44 -3.17 4.19
CA TYR A 108 -0.24 -4.31 4.83
C TYR A 108 -1.01 -3.93 6.09
N GLY A 109 -0.85 -2.71 6.59
CA GLY A 109 -1.49 -2.24 7.82
C GLY A 109 -2.95 -1.89 7.58
N ALA A 110 -3.88 -2.72 8.08
CA ALA A 110 -5.33 -2.51 7.87
C ALA A 110 -5.82 -1.14 8.35
N GLU A 111 -5.28 -0.63 9.47
CA GLU A 111 -5.62 0.70 9.98
C GLU A 111 -5.12 1.82 9.06
N VAL A 112 -3.87 1.73 8.61
CA VAL A 112 -3.27 2.68 7.66
C VAL A 112 -4.06 2.69 6.36
N GLN A 113 -4.38 1.51 5.81
CA GLN A 113 -5.14 1.41 4.57
C GLN A 113 -6.56 1.99 4.72
N ALA A 114 -7.25 1.70 5.83
CA ALA A 114 -8.57 2.28 6.09
C ALA A 114 -8.54 3.81 6.25
N GLN A 115 -7.45 4.37 6.78
CA GLN A 115 -7.27 5.82 6.84
C GLN A 115 -7.05 6.42 5.44
N ILE A 116 -6.27 5.76 4.58
CA ILE A 116 -6.08 6.18 3.19
C ILE A 116 -7.40 6.06 2.42
N ASP A 117 -8.18 4.99 2.60
CA ASP A 117 -9.49 4.83 1.96
C ASP A 117 -10.44 5.96 2.32
N ARG A 118 -10.57 6.29 3.62
CA ARG A 118 -11.42 7.42 4.07
C ARG A 118 -10.96 8.75 3.49
N LEU A 119 -9.66 8.95 3.35
CA LEU A 119 -9.09 10.14 2.75
C LEU A 119 -9.43 10.21 1.26
N VAL A 120 -9.21 9.14 0.50
CA VAL A 120 -9.54 9.07 -0.92
C VAL A 120 -11.05 9.28 -1.13
N ASP A 121 -11.91 8.62 -0.36
CA ASP A 121 -13.37 8.78 -0.42
C ASP A 121 -13.81 10.23 -0.15
N HIS A 122 -13.10 10.94 0.73
CA HIS A 122 -13.40 12.34 1.04
C HIS A 122 -13.00 13.31 -0.08
N VAL A 123 -11.91 13.04 -0.82
CA VAL A 123 -11.38 13.98 -1.82
C VAL A 123 -11.71 13.61 -3.26
N PHE A 124 -11.99 12.34 -3.55
CA PHE A 124 -12.11 11.82 -4.91
C PHE A 124 -13.48 12.10 -5.52
N ARG A 125 -13.47 12.51 -6.79
CA ARG A 125 -14.65 12.76 -7.63
C ARG A 125 -14.63 11.91 -8.89
N ALA A 126 -15.80 11.79 -9.51
CA ALA A 126 -15.99 10.92 -10.68
C ALA A 126 -15.03 11.21 -11.85
N ASP A 127 -14.60 12.46 -11.98
CA ASP A 127 -13.69 12.98 -12.98
C ASP A 127 -12.22 12.97 -12.54
N ASP A 128 -11.91 12.70 -11.28
CA ASP A 128 -10.52 12.65 -10.78
C ASP A 128 -9.76 11.41 -11.21
N LEU A 129 -8.43 11.47 -11.07
CA LEU A 129 -7.57 10.34 -11.35
C LEU A 129 -6.94 9.79 -10.08
N LEU A 130 -7.21 8.51 -9.82
CA LEU A 130 -6.51 7.73 -8.80
C LEU A 130 -5.38 6.93 -9.46
N PHE A 131 -4.15 7.29 -9.16
CA PHE A 131 -2.97 6.55 -9.56
C PHE A 131 -2.57 5.53 -8.49
N VAL A 132 -2.43 4.27 -8.91
CA VAL A 132 -2.04 3.16 -8.03
C VAL A 132 -0.63 2.68 -8.38
N GLU A 133 0.19 2.37 -7.37
CA GLU A 133 1.53 1.76 -7.52
C GLU A 133 1.42 0.30 -8.03
N PHE A 134 0.87 0.14 -9.23
CA PHE A 134 0.68 -1.13 -9.91
C PHE A 134 0.76 -0.92 -11.42
N PRO A 135 1.15 -1.93 -12.21
CA PRO A 135 1.16 -1.80 -13.65
C PRO A 135 -0.24 -1.68 -14.24
N ASP A 136 -0.41 -0.72 -15.15
CA ASP A 136 -1.72 -0.46 -15.75
C ASP A 136 -2.27 -1.67 -16.51
N GLY A 137 -1.42 -2.41 -17.25
CA GLY A 137 -1.86 -3.55 -18.06
C GLY A 137 -2.46 -4.72 -17.26
N GLU A 138 -2.19 -4.78 -15.96
CA GLU A 138 -2.60 -5.88 -15.08
C GLU A 138 -3.78 -5.48 -14.15
N LEU A 139 -4.25 -4.24 -14.25
CA LEU A 139 -5.18 -3.65 -13.28
C LEU A 139 -6.58 -4.28 -13.33
N ASP A 140 -7.04 -4.77 -14.50
CA ASP A 140 -8.36 -5.43 -14.65
C ASP A 140 -8.48 -6.71 -13.81
N GLN A 141 -7.35 -7.36 -13.55
CA GLN A 141 -7.28 -8.58 -12.74
C GLN A 141 -7.12 -8.25 -11.25
N ASN A 142 -6.91 -6.99 -10.92
CA ASN A 142 -6.58 -6.51 -9.58
C ASN A 142 -7.38 -5.25 -9.22
N LEU A 143 -8.66 -5.20 -9.59
CA LEU A 143 -9.53 -4.04 -9.36
C LEU A 143 -9.66 -3.65 -7.89
N GLY A 144 -9.43 -4.59 -6.96
CA GLY A 144 -9.36 -4.29 -5.52
C GLY A 144 -8.34 -3.22 -5.16
N LEU A 145 -7.26 -3.08 -5.95
CA LEU A 145 -6.25 -2.03 -5.77
C LEU A 145 -6.78 -0.63 -6.06
N CYS A 146 -7.90 -0.51 -6.79
CA CYS A 146 -8.52 0.75 -7.14
C CYS A 146 -9.48 1.29 -6.07
N ARG A 147 -9.56 0.67 -4.89
CA ARG A 147 -10.35 1.18 -3.75
C ARG A 147 -11.83 1.41 -4.07
N GLY A 148 -12.40 0.64 -5.01
CA GLY A 148 -13.79 0.78 -5.47
C GLY A 148 -13.99 1.78 -6.62
N ILE A 149 -12.95 2.52 -7.01
CA ILE A 149 -12.99 3.43 -8.16
C ILE A 149 -12.86 2.64 -9.45
N PRO A 150 -13.75 2.83 -10.45
CA PRO A 150 -13.66 2.15 -11.72
C PRO A 150 -12.32 2.42 -12.42
N ARG A 151 -11.79 1.42 -13.12
CA ARG A 151 -10.66 1.63 -14.02
C ARG A 151 -11.05 2.65 -15.10
N ARG A 152 -10.16 3.61 -15.36
CA ARG A 152 -10.33 4.56 -16.45
C ARG A 152 -10.42 3.83 -17.79
N GLN A 153 -11.56 3.96 -18.47
CA GLN A 153 -11.79 3.39 -19.80
C GLN A 153 -11.35 4.37 -20.89
N ASP A 154 -11.68 5.64 -20.72
CA ASP A 154 -11.45 6.70 -21.71
C ASP A 154 -10.59 7.84 -21.17
N ARG A 155 -9.86 8.49 -22.08
CA ARG A 155 -8.96 9.61 -21.76
C ARG A 155 -9.67 10.88 -21.29
N HIS A 156 -10.99 10.95 -21.29
CA HIS A 156 -11.73 12.15 -20.90
C HIS A 156 -12.52 11.98 -19.59
N GLN A 157 -12.44 10.79 -18.98
CA GLN A 157 -13.10 10.50 -17.70
C GLN A 157 -12.07 10.28 -16.61
N GLY A 158 -12.51 10.48 -15.38
CA GLY A 158 -11.77 10.06 -14.19
C GLY A 158 -11.70 8.55 -14.06
N GLY A 159 -11.04 8.10 -13.00
CA GLY A 159 -10.93 6.70 -12.65
C GLY A 159 -9.53 6.29 -12.20
N CYS A 160 -9.38 4.99 -12.01
CA CYS A 160 -8.16 4.37 -11.53
C CYS A 160 -7.19 4.06 -12.69
N VAL A 161 -5.90 4.34 -12.48
CA VAL A 161 -4.82 4.16 -13.47
C VAL A 161 -3.58 3.58 -12.79
N GLY A 162 -2.96 2.55 -13.39
CA GLY A 162 -1.70 2.01 -12.90
C GLY A 162 -0.49 2.85 -13.33
N ILE A 163 0.44 3.12 -12.41
CA ILE A 163 1.65 3.92 -12.67
C ILE A 163 2.97 3.17 -12.53
N ASP A 164 2.96 1.91 -12.12
CA ASP A 164 4.21 1.15 -11.98
C ASP A 164 4.71 0.59 -13.33
N SER A 165 5.91 0.01 -13.32
CA SER A 165 6.55 -0.58 -14.48
C SER A 165 6.80 -2.07 -14.30
N ASP A 166 6.15 -2.89 -15.14
CA ASP A 166 6.40 -4.34 -15.26
C ASP A 166 7.88 -4.66 -15.38
N LYS A 167 8.57 -3.93 -16.25
CA LYS A 167 9.99 -4.13 -16.50
C LYS A 167 10.85 -3.86 -15.26
N LEU A 168 10.52 -2.85 -14.47
CA LEU A 168 11.30 -2.50 -13.27
C LEU A 168 10.98 -3.42 -12.08
N ARG A 169 9.76 -3.98 -12.01
CA ARG A 169 9.36 -4.92 -10.95
C ARG A 169 9.69 -6.39 -11.24
N ALA A 170 9.91 -6.77 -12.50
CA ALA A 170 10.14 -8.15 -12.90
C ALA A 170 11.26 -8.87 -12.11
N ARG A 171 12.41 -8.21 -11.91
CA ARG A 171 13.51 -8.82 -11.14
C ARG A 171 13.18 -8.98 -9.65
N PRO A 172 12.73 -7.92 -8.92
CA PRO A 172 12.25 -8.09 -7.56
C PRO A 172 11.17 -9.16 -7.41
N LEU A 173 10.19 -9.24 -8.31
CA LEU A 173 9.14 -10.26 -8.29
C LEU A 173 9.70 -11.68 -8.44
N ALA A 174 10.60 -11.91 -9.40
CA ALA A 174 11.22 -13.23 -9.58
C ALA A 174 12.06 -13.67 -8.37
N ILE A 175 12.68 -12.73 -7.65
CA ILE A 175 13.37 -13.04 -6.39
C ILE A 175 12.35 -13.30 -5.28
N ARG A 176 11.25 -12.54 -5.25
CA ARG A 176 10.18 -12.71 -4.28
C ARG A 176 9.53 -14.09 -4.35
N GLU A 177 9.26 -14.59 -5.56
CA GLU A 177 8.72 -15.95 -5.77
C GLU A 177 9.66 -17.02 -5.19
N LYS A 178 10.97 -16.87 -5.40
CA LYS A 178 11.97 -17.78 -4.82
C LYS A 178 12.02 -17.67 -3.30
N LEU A 179 11.90 -16.46 -2.76
CA LEU A 179 11.84 -16.20 -1.33
C LEU A 179 10.59 -16.84 -0.70
N ASP A 180 9.42 -16.66 -1.29
CA ASP A 180 8.17 -17.27 -0.81
C ASP A 180 8.29 -18.81 -0.81
N ALA A 181 8.83 -19.41 -1.87
CA ALA A 181 9.11 -20.84 -1.90
C ALA A 181 10.11 -21.29 -0.83
N ALA A 182 11.13 -20.49 -0.51
CA ALA A 182 12.08 -20.77 0.56
C ALA A 182 11.43 -20.67 1.95
N ILE A 183 10.57 -19.67 2.17
CA ILE A 183 9.79 -19.51 3.40
C ILE A 183 8.89 -20.74 3.60
N VAL A 184 8.14 -21.16 2.58
CA VAL A 184 7.29 -22.37 2.64
C VAL A 184 8.10 -23.59 3.07
N LYS A 185 9.27 -23.83 2.44
CA LYS A 185 10.13 -24.96 2.80
C LYS A 185 10.64 -24.88 4.23
N ARG A 186 11.10 -23.70 4.67
CA ARG A 186 11.60 -23.51 6.05
C ARG A 186 10.49 -23.72 7.07
N LEU A 187 9.33 -23.11 6.84
CA LEU A 187 8.18 -23.23 7.74
C LEU A 187 7.64 -24.67 7.77
N GLY A 188 7.62 -25.38 6.64
CA GLY A 188 7.30 -26.81 6.59
C GLY A 188 8.23 -27.63 7.48
N ARG A 189 9.55 -27.42 7.37
CA ARG A 189 10.55 -28.09 8.24
C ARG A 189 10.36 -27.73 9.72
N LEU A 190 10.06 -26.48 10.02
CA LEU A 190 9.81 -26.02 11.39
C LEU A 190 8.61 -26.74 12.01
N LEU A 191 7.51 -26.85 11.25
CA LEU A 191 6.30 -27.55 11.67
C LEU A 191 6.53 -29.05 11.85
N GLU A 192 7.31 -29.70 10.97
CA GLU A 192 7.73 -31.09 11.13
C GLU A 192 8.47 -31.32 12.46
N LEU A 193 9.47 -30.48 12.76
CA LEU A 193 10.26 -30.58 13.99
C LEU A 193 9.40 -30.38 15.24
N TRP A 194 8.37 -29.53 15.16
CA TRP A 194 7.40 -29.31 16.23
C TRP A 194 6.23 -30.30 16.24
N LYS A 195 6.21 -31.27 15.31
CA LYS A 195 5.14 -32.26 15.13
C LYS A 195 3.77 -31.60 14.96
N GLN A 196 3.75 -30.53 14.18
CA GLN A 196 2.56 -29.78 13.84
C GLN A 196 2.05 -30.20 12.46
N PRO A 197 0.78 -29.94 12.15
CA PRO A 197 0.24 -30.19 10.83
C PRO A 197 1.01 -29.41 9.74
N PRO A 198 1.03 -29.90 8.49
CA PRO A 198 1.73 -29.25 7.39
C PRO A 198 1.12 -27.89 7.06
N LEU A 199 1.82 -27.06 6.29
CA LEU A 199 1.26 -25.80 5.82
C LEU A 199 0.04 -26.06 4.91
N PRO A 200 -1.03 -25.25 5.03
CA PRO A 200 -2.11 -25.23 4.05
C PRO A 200 -1.58 -24.89 2.65
N ASP A 201 -2.14 -25.57 1.64
CA ASP A 201 -1.87 -25.25 0.24
C ASP A 201 -2.46 -23.88 -0.12
N GLY A 202 -1.85 -23.20 -1.08
CA GLY A 202 -2.39 -21.95 -1.64
C GLY A 202 -2.32 -20.71 -0.74
N LEU A 203 -1.51 -20.73 0.33
CA LEU A 203 -1.25 -19.53 1.13
C LEU A 203 -0.67 -18.40 0.27
N GLY A 204 -1.38 -17.27 0.19
CA GLY A 204 -0.87 -16.06 -0.45
C GLY A 204 0.35 -15.48 0.28
N SER A 205 1.17 -14.70 -0.44
CA SER A 205 2.43 -14.15 0.05
C SER A 205 2.30 -13.34 1.35
N THR A 206 1.20 -12.61 1.56
CA THR A 206 0.96 -11.82 2.78
C THR A 206 0.72 -12.72 4.00
N ALA A 207 -0.21 -13.67 3.89
CA ALA A 207 -0.50 -14.64 4.95
C ALA A 207 0.75 -15.47 5.30
N LEU A 208 1.57 -15.80 4.30
CA LEU A 208 2.85 -16.48 4.48
C LEU A 208 3.85 -15.64 5.29
N ILE A 209 4.00 -14.34 5.00
CA ILE A 209 4.86 -13.42 5.79
C ILE A 209 4.38 -13.32 7.23
N ASP A 210 3.08 -13.19 7.44
CA ASP A 210 2.52 -13.05 8.79
C ASP A 210 2.74 -14.31 9.61
N LEU A 211 2.50 -15.47 9.01
CA LEU A 211 2.79 -16.76 9.63
C LEU A 211 4.29 -16.90 9.95
N ARG A 212 5.16 -16.57 8.99
CA ARG A 212 6.62 -16.56 9.17
C ARG A 212 7.03 -15.73 10.39
N ARG A 213 6.59 -14.47 10.46
CA ARG A 213 6.93 -13.54 11.55
C ARG A 213 6.55 -14.12 12.91
N ARG A 214 5.37 -14.71 13.02
CA ARG A 214 4.91 -15.28 14.30
C ARG A 214 5.69 -16.54 14.68
N LEU A 215 5.93 -17.43 13.72
CA LEU A 215 6.70 -18.65 13.96
C LEU A 215 8.18 -18.35 14.28
N ASP A 216 8.73 -17.24 13.77
CA ASP A 216 10.06 -16.77 14.15
C ASP A 216 10.15 -16.36 15.63
N VAL A 217 9.12 -15.69 16.16
CA VAL A 217 9.05 -15.36 17.60
C VAL A 217 9.03 -16.64 18.44
N GLU A 218 8.25 -17.64 18.05
CA GLU A 218 8.21 -18.94 18.72
C GLU A 218 9.54 -19.70 18.61
N ALA A 219 10.20 -19.64 17.46
CA ALA A 219 11.50 -20.26 17.22
C ALA A 219 12.60 -19.69 18.12
N GLN A 220 12.51 -18.40 18.48
CA GLN A 220 13.47 -17.75 19.37
C GLN A 220 13.29 -18.10 20.85
N LYS A 221 12.18 -18.77 21.25
CA LYS A 221 11.98 -19.18 22.63
C LYS A 221 13.03 -20.19 23.08
N LYS A 222 13.48 -20.06 24.34
CA LYS A 222 14.51 -20.93 24.96
C LYS A 222 14.23 -22.43 24.84
N ALA A 223 12.95 -22.83 24.79
CA ALA A 223 12.55 -24.23 24.67
C ALA A 223 12.79 -24.80 23.25
N ASN A 224 12.72 -23.96 22.21
CA ASN A 224 12.74 -24.39 20.80
C ASN A 224 14.13 -24.19 20.18
N LYS A 225 14.79 -23.09 20.54
CA LYS A 225 16.07 -22.66 19.95
C LYS A 225 17.16 -23.75 19.91
N PRO A 226 17.44 -24.52 20.99
CA PRO A 226 18.52 -25.52 20.97
C PRO A 226 18.29 -26.68 19.98
N MET A 227 17.02 -27.03 19.72
CA MET A 227 16.67 -28.06 18.74
C MET A 227 16.92 -27.54 17.32
N LEU A 228 16.50 -26.30 17.04
CA LEU A 228 16.65 -25.68 15.73
C LEU A 228 18.12 -25.41 15.37
N GLU A 229 18.95 -25.04 16.34
CA GLU A 229 20.39 -24.83 16.14
C GLU A 229 21.14 -26.12 15.78
N ARG A 230 20.62 -27.28 16.18
CA ARG A 230 21.23 -28.60 15.90
C ARG A 230 20.71 -29.25 14.62
N ASP A 231 19.60 -28.78 14.07
CA ASP A 231 19.02 -29.33 12.84
C ASP A 231 19.68 -28.71 11.61
N ALA A 232 20.68 -29.39 11.06
CA ALA A 232 21.40 -28.92 9.87
C ALA A 232 20.49 -28.62 8.66
N PRO A 233 19.45 -29.44 8.34
CA PRO A 233 18.51 -29.13 7.28
C PRO A 233 17.75 -27.82 7.50
N TYR A 234 17.24 -27.57 8.71
CA TYR A 234 16.58 -26.31 9.06
C TYR A 234 17.54 -25.12 8.93
N GLN A 235 18.78 -25.25 9.42
CA GLN A 235 19.77 -24.18 9.30
C GLN A 235 20.10 -23.85 7.83
N ALA A 236 20.20 -24.85 6.96
CA ALA A 236 20.41 -24.63 5.53
C ALA A 236 19.24 -23.85 4.88
N LEU A 237 17.99 -24.20 5.23
CA LEU A 237 16.80 -23.50 4.75
C LEU A 237 16.72 -22.06 5.29
N LEU A 238 17.07 -21.85 6.56
CA LEU A 238 17.15 -20.52 7.15
C LEU A 238 18.19 -19.64 6.45
N GLN A 239 19.39 -20.17 6.19
CA GLN A 239 20.43 -19.42 5.46
C GLN A 239 19.99 -19.10 4.03
N GLN A 240 19.34 -20.05 3.33
CA GLN A 240 18.78 -19.81 2.01
C GLN A 240 17.73 -18.68 2.03
N GLU A 241 16.79 -18.70 2.98
CA GLU A 241 15.80 -17.64 3.15
C GLU A 241 16.47 -16.28 3.42
N LEU A 242 17.44 -16.23 4.33
CA LEU A 242 18.14 -15.00 4.67
C LEU A 242 18.89 -14.41 3.46
N SER A 243 19.55 -15.27 2.68
CA SER A 243 20.22 -14.86 1.44
C SER A 243 19.22 -14.29 0.44
N LEU A 244 18.10 -14.98 0.19
CA LEU A 244 17.07 -14.52 -0.74
C LEU A 244 16.38 -13.24 -0.24
N SER A 245 16.21 -13.09 1.07
CA SER A 245 15.68 -11.87 1.68
C SER A 245 16.63 -10.70 1.45
N ALA A 246 17.94 -10.90 1.62
CA ALA A 246 18.94 -9.87 1.35
C ALA A 246 18.98 -9.49 -0.13
N ASP A 247 18.94 -10.49 -1.03
CA ASP A 247 18.88 -10.28 -2.49
C ASP A 247 17.61 -9.52 -2.89
N TYR A 248 16.47 -9.86 -2.29
CA TYR A 248 15.20 -9.18 -2.53
C TYR A 248 15.29 -7.71 -2.12
N THR A 249 15.73 -7.41 -0.89
CA THR A 249 15.91 -6.04 -0.40
C THR A 249 16.90 -5.25 -1.25
N ALA A 250 18.02 -5.86 -1.64
CA ALA A 250 19.00 -5.24 -2.54
C ALA A 250 18.38 -4.92 -3.90
N SER A 251 17.63 -5.85 -4.48
CA SER A 251 16.96 -5.65 -5.77
C SER A 251 15.92 -4.53 -5.74
N LEU A 252 15.16 -4.41 -4.64
CA LEU A 252 14.22 -3.31 -4.44
C LEU A 252 14.96 -1.97 -4.37
N LYS A 253 16.06 -1.90 -3.62
CA LYS A 253 16.88 -0.69 -3.49
C LYS A 253 17.46 -0.24 -4.85
N ASP A 254 17.95 -1.18 -5.65
CA ASP A 254 18.56 -0.91 -6.97
C ASP A 254 17.57 -0.26 -7.97
N VAL A 255 16.28 -0.57 -7.84
CA VAL A 255 15.25 -0.10 -8.77
C VAL A 255 14.33 0.97 -8.17
N ARG A 256 14.33 1.18 -6.86
CA ARG A 256 13.41 2.10 -6.15
C ARG A 256 13.35 3.48 -6.80
N ASP A 257 14.49 4.14 -6.95
CA ASP A 257 14.54 5.50 -7.50
C ASP A 257 14.08 5.53 -8.97
N LYS A 258 14.41 4.49 -9.75
CA LYS A 258 13.95 4.37 -11.15
C LYS A 258 12.44 4.17 -11.22
N ARG A 259 11.86 3.37 -10.32
CA ARG A 259 10.40 3.19 -10.19
C ARG A 259 9.73 4.51 -9.81
N SER A 260 10.23 5.21 -8.78
CA SER A 260 9.73 6.54 -8.39
C SER A 260 9.71 7.52 -9.56
N ILE A 261 10.83 7.63 -10.28
CA ILE A 261 10.95 8.53 -11.44
C ILE A 261 9.99 8.12 -12.55
N SER A 262 9.85 6.83 -12.83
CA SER A 262 8.93 6.31 -13.83
C SER A 262 7.47 6.65 -13.48
N MET A 263 7.08 6.42 -12.24
CA MET A 263 5.74 6.74 -11.71
C MET A 263 5.43 8.23 -11.83
N ALA A 264 6.31 9.10 -11.32
CA ALA A 264 6.15 10.55 -11.40
C ALA A 264 6.06 11.05 -12.85
N ARG A 265 6.83 10.46 -13.78
CA ARG A 265 6.73 10.81 -15.21
C ARG A 265 5.39 10.43 -15.82
N ARG A 266 4.77 9.33 -15.40
CA ARG A 266 3.44 8.94 -15.87
C ARG A 266 2.38 9.91 -15.37
N ILE A 267 2.41 10.26 -14.09
CA ILE A 267 1.53 11.30 -13.51
C ILE A 267 1.71 12.62 -14.27
N ALA A 268 2.95 13.12 -14.39
CA ALA A 268 3.24 14.38 -15.08
C ALA A 268 2.90 14.38 -16.57
N SER A 269 2.92 13.21 -17.22
CA SER A 269 2.44 13.06 -18.59
C SER A 269 0.92 13.18 -18.67
N GLN A 270 0.21 12.69 -17.65
CA GLN A 270 -1.25 12.74 -17.62
C GLN A 270 -1.72 14.17 -17.34
N VAL A 271 -1.17 14.83 -16.31
CA VAL A 271 -1.46 16.24 -15.98
C VAL A 271 -1.28 17.15 -17.20
N ARG A 272 -0.19 16.95 -17.97
CA ARG A 272 0.04 17.74 -19.19
C ARG A 272 -0.97 17.50 -20.29
N LYS A 273 -1.36 16.24 -20.53
CA LYS A 273 -2.38 15.93 -21.53
C LYS A 273 -3.72 16.56 -21.18
N ASP A 274 -4.07 16.55 -19.90
CA ASP A 274 -5.33 17.12 -19.44
C ASP A 274 -5.30 18.66 -19.51
N ALA A 275 -4.16 19.30 -19.19
CA ALA A 275 -3.95 20.73 -19.38
C ALA A 275 -3.87 21.18 -20.86
N GLU A 276 -3.45 20.30 -21.78
CA GLU A 276 -3.51 20.55 -23.23
C GLU A 276 -4.95 20.44 -23.76
N ALA A 277 -5.77 19.59 -23.12
CA ALA A 277 -7.16 19.37 -23.52
C ALA A 277 -8.15 20.40 -22.95
N SER A 278 -7.84 20.98 -21.78
CA SER A 278 -8.65 22.01 -21.12
C SER A 278 -7.77 23.10 -20.52
N ALA A 279 -8.16 24.37 -20.71
CA ALA A 279 -7.47 25.52 -20.11
C ALA A 279 -7.65 25.60 -18.58
N ASP A 280 -8.66 24.90 -18.03
CA ASP A 280 -8.96 24.83 -16.61
C ASP A 280 -9.30 23.36 -16.24
N PRO A 281 -8.30 22.48 -16.10
CA PRO A 281 -8.53 21.10 -15.72
C PRO A 281 -8.92 21.03 -14.25
N ARG A 282 -10.20 20.71 -14.00
CA ARG A 282 -10.79 20.59 -12.65
C ARG A 282 -10.47 19.28 -11.93
N HIS A 283 -9.52 18.49 -12.41
CA HIS A 283 -9.17 17.19 -11.84
C HIS A 283 -8.23 17.32 -10.64
N ALA A 284 -8.48 16.57 -9.58
CA ALA A 284 -7.44 16.18 -8.63
C ALA A 284 -6.68 14.93 -9.14
N TYR A 285 -5.37 14.92 -8.97
CA TYR A 285 -4.49 13.81 -9.35
C TYR A 285 -3.98 13.11 -8.10
N ILE A 286 -4.66 12.07 -7.66
CA ILE A 286 -4.43 11.43 -6.37
C ILE A 286 -3.55 10.20 -6.57
N ALA A 287 -2.46 10.06 -5.84
CA ALA A 287 -1.60 8.89 -5.91
C ALA A 287 -1.31 8.34 -4.51
N SER A 288 -1.67 7.08 -4.26
CA SER A 288 -1.28 6.34 -3.06
C SER A 288 -0.09 5.46 -3.40
N VAL A 289 1.08 5.79 -2.82
CA VAL A 289 2.36 5.15 -3.13
C VAL A 289 3.16 4.90 -1.87
N GLY A 290 4.06 3.93 -1.89
CA GLY A 290 4.92 3.65 -0.74
C GLY A 290 5.71 4.89 -0.32
N ALA A 291 5.76 5.18 0.98
CA ALA A 291 6.38 6.40 1.52
C ALA A 291 7.84 6.60 1.05
N SER A 292 8.55 5.50 0.77
CA SER A 292 9.93 5.52 0.24
C SER A 292 10.06 6.11 -1.18
N HIS A 293 8.96 6.29 -1.91
CA HIS A 293 8.94 6.84 -3.26
C HIS A 293 8.78 8.36 -3.31
N ILE A 294 8.19 8.96 -2.27
CA ILE A 294 7.66 10.33 -2.26
C ILE A 294 8.70 11.38 -2.64
N ASP A 295 9.86 11.44 -1.96
CA ASP A 295 10.88 12.48 -2.23
C ASP A 295 11.36 12.46 -3.68
N LYS A 296 11.59 11.26 -4.23
CA LYS A 296 12.02 11.09 -5.63
C LYS A 296 10.92 11.42 -6.61
N MET A 297 9.67 11.12 -6.26
CA MET A 297 8.52 11.47 -7.08
C MET A 297 8.31 12.98 -7.12
N GLU A 298 8.27 13.64 -5.97
CA GLU A 298 8.13 15.10 -5.86
C GLU A 298 9.25 15.84 -6.61
N ALA A 299 10.51 15.43 -6.42
CA ALA A 299 11.64 16.02 -7.15
C ALA A 299 11.51 15.85 -8.67
N GLU A 300 11.03 14.70 -9.15
CA GLU A 300 10.80 14.46 -10.58
C GLU A 300 9.59 15.25 -11.10
N LEU A 301 8.50 15.37 -10.34
CA LEU A 301 7.34 16.19 -10.67
C LEU A 301 7.73 17.66 -10.84
N LYS A 302 8.51 18.22 -9.90
CA LYS A 302 9.07 19.57 -9.99
C LYS A 302 9.96 19.72 -11.23
N ARG A 303 10.84 18.75 -11.52
CA ARG A 303 11.66 18.74 -12.75
C ARG A 303 10.82 18.68 -14.04
N LYS A 304 9.56 18.25 -13.93
CA LYS A 304 8.59 18.20 -15.01
C LYS A 304 7.67 19.41 -15.07
N ASN A 305 7.94 20.45 -14.27
CA ASN A 305 7.14 21.68 -14.13
C ASN A 305 5.73 21.38 -13.63
N ILE A 306 5.59 20.40 -12.74
CA ILE A 306 4.38 20.16 -11.98
C ILE A 306 4.62 20.71 -10.58
N ASP A 307 4.21 21.96 -10.37
CA ASP A 307 4.57 22.72 -9.16
C ASP A 307 3.44 22.72 -8.11
N HIS A 308 2.20 22.39 -8.46
CA HIS A 308 1.09 22.22 -7.53
C HIS A 308 1.04 20.78 -6.98
N VAL A 309 1.88 20.50 -5.99
CA VAL A 309 2.00 19.19 -5.35
C VAL A 309 1.65 19.31 -3.87
N LEU A 310 0.83 18.39 -3.39
CA LEU A 310 0.46 18.26 -1.99
C LEU A 310 0.86 16.86 -1.50
N VAL A 311 1.67 16.78 -0.45
CA VAL A 311 2.12 15.51 0.13
C VAL A 311 1.43 15.28 1.47
N LEU A 312 0.79 14.12 1.63
CA LEU A 312 0.19 13.67 2.89
C LEU A 312 1.02 12.53 3.48
N CYS A 313 1.53 12.75 4.68
CA CYS A 313 2.43 11.88 5.41
C CYS A 313 1.75 11.32 6.66
N HIS A 314 1.58 10.01 6.78
CA HIS A 314 0.98 9.41 7.98
C HIS A 314 1.81 9.70 9.25
N VAL A 315 1.17 10.05 10.36
CA VAL A 315 1.84 10.50 11.61
C VAL A 315 2.44 9.33 12.41
N ASP A 316 1.76 8.20 12.51
CA ASP A 316 2.17 7.05 13.34
C ASP A 316 3.12 6.04 12.68
N SER A 317 3.95 6.45 11.71
CA SER A 317 4.95 5.52 11.20
C SER A 317 6.12 5.42 12.19
N ASP A 318 6.08 4.45 13.12
CA ASP A 318 7.24 3.93 13.87
C ASP A 318 8.39 3.48 12.94
N VAL A 319 8.10 3.37 11.65
CA VAL A 319 9.09 3.31 10.59
C VAL A 319 9.78 4.67 10.51
N LYS A 320 11.06 4.72 10.89
CA LYS A 320 12.00 5.81 10.60
C LYS A 320 12.11 6.05 9.08
N ASN A 321 11.08 6.62 8.49
CA ASN A 321 11.08 7.10 7.12
C ASN A 321 11.48 8.58 7.20
N GLU A 322 12.72 8.86 6.82
CA GLU A 322 13.35 10.20 6.80
C GLU A 322 12.49 11.26 6.07
N VAL A 323 11.58 10.83 5.20
CA VAL A 323 10.71 11.66 4.34
C VAL A 323 9.68 12.49 5.13
N CYS A 324 8.96 11.86 6.06
CA CYS A 324 7.84 12.46 6.78
C CYS A 324 8.24 13.03 8.16
N SER A 325 9.50 12.84 8.55
CA SER A 325 10.03 13.22 9.87
C SER A 325 11.03 14.40 9.82
N ALA A 326 11.46 14.83 8.63
CA ALA A 326 12.48 15.89 8.46
C ALA A 326 11.95 17.24 7.95
N ARG A 327 10.66 17.38 7.67
CA ARG A 327 10.08 18.64 7.13
C ARG A 327 9.50 19.47 8.27
N PRO A 328 9.83 20.77 8.37
CA PRO A 328 9.26 21.63 9.40
C PRO A 328 7.74 21.66 9.26
N GLN A 329 7.05 21.41 10.37
CA GLN A 329 5.63 21.67 10.49
C GLN A 329 5.45 23.20 10.40
N VAL A 330 4.75 23.68 9.38
CA VAL A 330 4.36 25.09 9.25
C VAL A 330 2.92 25.23 9.71
#